data_AF-X6LTE9-F1
#
_entry.id   AF-X6LTE9-F1
#
_cell.length_a   1.000
_cell.length_b   1.000
_cell.length_c   1.000
_cell.angle_alpha   90.00
_cell.angle_beta   90.00
_cell.angle_gamma   90.00
#
_symmetry.space_group_name_H-M   'P 1'
#
loop_
_entity.id
_entity.type
_entity.pdbx_description
1 polymer ?
#
loop_
_entity_poly.entity_id
_entity_poly.type
_entity_poly.pdbx_seq_one_letter_code
_entity_poly.pdbx_strand_id
1 'polypeptide(L)'
;MMQSCFFGGLNYSDVVSKSLHKYSIRENKWTTFQDALPSPLYDCVAILNEEGSHIHIIGGQDGKKTKLSTHMKTKVRELDPSLLVMTCLFILMKHK
;
A
#
# COMPACT_ATOMS: atom_id res chain seq x y z
N MET A 1 -5.08 -14.08 11.05
CA MET A 1 -3.80 -14.36 10.33
C MET A 1 -3.12 -13.02 10.14
N MET A 2 -1.90 -12.82 10.66
CA MET A 2 -1.24 -11.50 10.55
C MET A 2 -0.65 -11.34 9.15
N GLN A 3 -1.03 -10.27 8.47
CA GLN A 3 -0.51 -9.86 7.18
C GLN A 3 -0.19 -8.36 7.23
N SER A 4 0.80 -7.91 6.48
CA SER A 4 1.13 -6.48 6.37
C SER A 4 1.03 -6.03 4.92
N CYS A 5 0.36 -4.91 4.67
CA CYS A 5 0.27 -4.29 3.35
C CYS A 5 1.08 -3.00 3.28
N PHE A 6 1.80 -2.84 2.18
CA PHE A 6 2.61 -1.68 1.85
C PHE A 6 2.15 -1.12 0.51
N PHE A 7 1.86 0.18 0.47
CA PHE A 7 1.24 0.85 -0.67
C PHE A 7 2.25 1.81 -1.31
N GLY A 8 2.51 1.62 -2.61
CA GLY A 8 3.39 2.48 -3.39
C GLY A 8 4.85 2.38 -2.96
N GLY A 9 5.52 3.53 -2.82
CA GLY A 9 6.92 3.62 -2.38
C GLY A 9 7.84 4.33 -3.36
N LEU A 10 9.06 4.64 -2.93
CA LEU A 10 10.09 5.35 -3.67
C LEU A 10 11.37 4.49 -3.72
N ASN A 11 11.95 4.29 -4.90
CA ASN A 11 13.23 3.59 -5.04
C ASN A 11 14.43 4.58 -5.05
N TYR A 12 15.66 4.05 -5.12
CA TYR A 12 16.89 4.87 -5.15
C TYR A 12 17.05 5.75 -6.39
N SER A 13 16.31 5.45 -7.46
CA SER A 13 16.30 6.24 -8.69
C SER A 13 15.17 7.27 -8.69
N ASP A 14 14.59 7.57 -7.51
CA ASP A 14 13.46 8.46 -7.31
C ASP A 14 12.20 8.08 -8.12
N VAL A 15 12.07 6.79 -8.49
CA VAL A 15 10.89 6.27 -9.18
C VAL A 15 9.85 5.88 -8.16
N VAL A 16 8.66 6.47 -8.30
CA VAL A 16 7.51 6.18 -7.44
C VAL A 16 6.72 5.00 -7.99
N SER A 17 6.38 4.07 -7.10
CA SER A 17 5.65 2.85 -7.41
C SER A 17 4.14 3.04 -7.26
N LYS A 18 3.38 2.36 -8.13
CA LYS A 18 1.93 2.13 -7.98
C LYS A 18 1.59 0.69 -7.56
N SER A 19 2.59 -0.05 -7.08
CA SER A 19 2.43 -1.43 -6.64
C SER A 19 1.94 -1.51 -5.19
N LEU A 20 1.32 -2.65 -4.87
CA LEU A 20 1.02 -3.04 -3.50
C LEU A 20 1.85 -4.27 -3.13
N HIS A 21 2.53 -4.22 -2.00
CA HIS A 21 3.28 -5.35 -1.47
C HIS A 21 2.56 -5.88 -0.23
N LYS A 22 2.35 -7.19 -0.19
CA LYS A 22 1.75 -7.90 0.93
C LYS A 22 2.75 -8.88 1.49
N TYR A 23 2.93 -8.86 2.81
CA TYR A 23 3.76 -9.82 3.52
C TYR A 23 2.88 -10.70 4.41
N SER A 24 2.92 -12.02 4.18
CA SER A 24 2.26 -13.01 5.04
C SER A 24 3.26 -13.49 6.09
N ILE A 25 3.01 -13.17 7.38
CA ILE A 25 3.90 -13.55 8.48
C ILE A 25 3.93 -15.07 8.64
N ARG A 26 2.77 -15.72 8.53
CA ARG A 26 2.65 -17.19 8.68
C ARG A 26 3.43 -17.94 7.60
N GLU A 27 3.39 -17.44 6.37
CA GLU A 27 4.04 -18.09 5.22
C GLU A 27 5.44 -17.55 4.95
N ASN A 28 5.87 -16.51 5.69
CA ASN A 28 7.09 -15.75 5.44
C ASN A 28 7.26 -15.38 3.95
N LYS A 29 6.18 -14.93 3.33
CA LYS A 29 6.09 -14.78 1.87
C LYS A 29 5.63 -13.38 1.49
N TRP A 30 6.36 -12.80 0.53
CA TRP A 30 5.97 -11.58 -0.15
C TRP A 30 5.08 -11.89 -1.36
N THR A 31 4.03 -11.10 -1.54
CA THR A 31 3.20 -11.06 -2.74
C THR A 31 3.15 -9.64 -3.25
N THR A 32 3.37 -9.44 -4.54
CA THR A 32 3.33 -8.11 -5.16
C THR A 32 2.17 -8.05 -6.15
N PHE A 33 1.33 -7.03 -6.00
CA PHE A 33 0.29 -6.69 -6.94
C PHE A 33 0.76 -5.46 -7.72
N GLN A 34 1.14 -5.69 -8.97
CA GLN A 34 1.52 -4.59 -9.86
C GLN A 34 0.28 -3.79 -10.23
N ASP A 35 0.45 -2.47 -10.37
CA ASP A 35 -0.59 -1.54 -10.82
C ASP A 35 -1.88 -1.55 -9.98
N ALA A 36 -1.76 -1.95 -8.72
CA ALA A 36 -2.87 -2.01 -7.77
C ALA A 36 -3.37 -0.61 -7.35
N LEU A 37 -2.53 0.42 -7.46
CA LEU A 37 -2.88 1.80 -7.16
C LEU A 37 -3.21 2.57 -8.45
N PRO A 38 -4.23 3.45 -8.41
CA PRO A 38 -4.62 4.24 -9.57
C PRO A 38 -3.56 5.29 -9.95
N SER A 39 -2.69 5.68 -9.03
CA SER A 39 -1.51 6.49 -9.32
C SER A 39 -0.30 6.06 -8.48
N PRO A 40 0.92 6.29 -8.96
CA PRO A 40 2.11 6.12 -8.15
C PRO A 40 2.12 7.13 -7.01
N LEU A 41 2.40 6.68 -5.80
CA LEU A 41 2.49 7.54 -4.61
C LEU A 41 3.42 6.95 -3.54
N TYR A 42 3.96 7.82 -2.68
CA TYR A 42 4.64 7.43 -1.44
C TYR A 42 4.18 8.36 -0.30
N ASP A 43 4.60 8.06 0.95
CA ASP A 43 4.28 8.90 2.12
C ASP A 43 2.77 9.10 2.36
N CYS A 44 1.99 8.03 2.15
CA CYS A 44 0.54 8.02 2.34
C CYS A 44 0.12 7.34 3.64
N VAL A 45 -1.11 7.58 4.05
CA VAL A 45 -1.78 6.84 5.12
C VAL A 45 -2.83 5.96 4.50
N ALA A 46 -2.84 4.68 4.86
CA ALA A 46 -3.87 3.74 4.44
C ALA A 46 -4.67 3.29 5.68
N ILE A 47 -5.99 3.25 5.56
CA ILE A 47 -6.93 2.94 6.65
C ILE A 47 -7.97 1.95 6.13
N LEU A 48 -8.18 0.84 6.84
CA LEU A 48 -9.24 -0.11 6.53
C LEU A 48 -10.59 0.47 7.00
N ASN A 49 -11.63 0.35 6.18
CA ASN A 49 -12.98 0.75 6.59
C ASN A 49 -13.58 -0.22 7.64
N GLU A 50 -14.65 0.22 8.30
CA GLU A 50 -15.29 -0.54 9.40
C GLU A 50 -15.73 -1.95 8.99
N GLU A 51 -16.25 -2.10 7.77
CA GLU A 51 -16.69 -3.38 7.23
C GLU A 51 -15.55 -4.30 6.76
N GLY A 52 -14.30 -3.83 6.78
CA GLY A 52 -13.14 -4.56 6.24
C GLY A 52 -13.23 -4.81 4.73
N SER A 53 -14.06 -4.06 4.00
CA SER A 53 -14.34 -4.24 2.58
C SER A 53 -13.44 -3.36 1.69
N HIS A 54 -12.97 -2.23 2.20
CA HIS A 54 -12.20 -1.24 1.45
C HIS A 54 -11.05 -0.67 2.27
N ILE A 55 -9.94 -0.39 1.60
CA ILE A 55 -8.81 0.36 2.15
C ILE A 55 -8.85 1.76 1.55
N HIS A 56 -8.93 2.76 2.42
CA HIS A 56 -8.82 4.17 2.08
C HIS A 56 -7.36 4.59 2.14
N ILE A 57 -6.84 5.11 1.04
CA ILE A 57 -5.51 5.70 0.97
C ILE A 57 -5.71 7.22 0.92
N ILE A 58 -5.10 7.91 1.87
CA ILE A 58 -5.25 9.35 2.08
C ILE A 58 -3.88 10.01 1.98
N GLY A 59 -3.80 11.04 1.15
CA GLY A 59 -2.59 11.85 0.99
C GLY A 59 -1.53 11.17 0.13
N GLY A 60 -0.27 11.45 0.45
CA GLY A 60 0.90 10.98 -0.30
C GLY A 60 1.51 12.04 -1.21
N GLN A 61 2.59 11.66 -1.88
CA GLN A 61 3.34 12.50 -2.81
C GLN A 61 3.60 11.73 -4.11
N ASP A 62 3.62 12.45 -5.23
CA ASP A 62 4.03 11.90 -6.53
C ASP A 62 5.56 11.96 -6.73
N GLY A 63 6.06 11.46 -7.86
CA GLY A 63 7.49 11.49 -8.18
C GLY A 63 8.10 12.89 -8.36
N LYS A 64 7.27 13.94 -8.37
CA LYS A 64 7.70 15.34 -8.39
C LYS A 64 7.63 15.98 -7.01
N LYS A 65 7.39 15.19 -5.96
CA LYS A 65 7.18 15.64 -4.57
C LYS A 65 5.93 16.53 -4.42
N THR A 66 5.01 16.45 -5.37
CA THR A 66 3.73 17.16 -5.31
C THR A 66 2.84 16.43 -4.32
N LYS A 67 2.32 17.16 -3.32
CA LYS A 67 1.34 16.61 -2.38
C LYS A 67 0.08 16.22 -3.15
N LEU A 68 -0.32 14.96 -3.01
CA LEU A 68 -1.56 14.44 -3.54
C LEU A 68 -2.66 14.72 -2.51
N SER A 69 -3.66 15.51 -2.88
CA SER A 69 -4.88 15.66 -2.07
C SER A 69 -5.87 14.52 -2.32
N THR A 70 -5.41 13.44 -2.94
CA THR A 70 -6.25 12.42 -3.51
C THR A 70 -6.66 11.42 -2.43
N HIS A 71 -7.97 11.21 -2.29
CA HIS A 71 -8.53 10.09 -1.56
C HIS A 71 -8.75 8.95 -2.55
N MET A 72 -8.07 7.84 -2.35
CA MET A 72 -8.24 6.63 -3.16
C MET A 72 -8.84 5.54 -2.30
N LYS A 73 -9.60 4.64 -2.95
CA LYS A 73 -10.08 3.42 -2.30
C LYS A 73 -9.76 2.21 -3.16
N THR A 74 -9.32 1.14 -2.52
CA THR A 74 -9.15 -0.18 -3.17
C THR A 74 -9.93 -1.24 -2.41
N LYS A 75 -10.47 -2.24 -3.11
CA LYS A 75 -11.27 -3.29 -2.49
C LYS A 75 -10.35 -4.33 -1.85
N VAL A 76 -10.62 -4.66 -0.59
CA VAL A 76 -9.85 -5.67 0.17
C VAL A 76 -9.94 -7.04 -0.50
N ARG A 77 -11.11 -7.38 -1.07
CA ARG A 77 -11.34 -8.65 -1.78
C ARG A 77 -10.42 -8.85 -2.98
N GLU A 78 -9.91 -7.77 -3.58
CA GLU A 78 -8.96 -7.84 -4.70
C GLU A 78 -7.52 -8.12 -4.21
N LEU A 79 -7.26 -7.94 -2.90
CA LEU A 79 -5.92 -8.00 -2.30
C LEU A 79 -5.74 -9.26 -1.43
N ASP A 80 -6.72 -9.57 -0.57
CA ASP A 80 -6.85 -10.80 0.20
C ASP A 80 -8.14 -10.75 1.07
N PRO A 81 -8.97 -11.80 1.10
CA PRO A 81 -10.08 -11.91 2.06
C PRO A 81 -9.67 -11.91 3.54
N SER A 82 -8.40 -12.14 3.88
CA SER A 82 -7.91 -12.39 5.25
C SER A 82 -7.21 -11.22 5.95
N LEU A 83 -7.32 -10.00 5.39
CA LEU A 83 -6.73 -8.76 5.91
C LEU A 83 -7.45 -8.25 7.17
N LEU A 84 -7.21 -8.90 8.32
CA LEU A 84 -7.79 -8.52 9.61
C LEU A 84 -6.88 -7.66 10.51
N VAL A 85 -5.63 -7.41 10.12
CA VAL A 85 -4.72 -6.58 10.91
C VAL A 85 -3.86 -5.75 9.98
N MET A 86 -4.21 -4.47 9.79
CA MET A 86 -3.37 -3.55 9.04
C MET A 86 -2.60 -2.68 10.03
N THR A 87 -1.37 -3.08 10.35
CA THR A 87 -0.45 -2.24 11.15
C THR A 87 0.18 -1.20 10.23
N CYS A 88 -0.17 0.07 10.39
CA CYS A 88 0.48 1.19 9.68
C CYS A 88 1.93 1.31 10.17
N LEU A 89 2.86 0.69 9.45
CA LEU A 89 4.28 0.78 9.67
C LEU A 89 4.86 1.59 8.50
N PHE A 90 5.32 2.81 8.77
CA PHE A 90 6.06 3.64 7.82
C PHE A 90 7.45 3.01 7.57
N ILE A 91 7.48 1.89 6.85
CA ILE A 91 8.73 1.25 6.44
C ILE A 91 9.07 1.80 5.06
N LEU A 92 10.19 2.52 4.97
CA LEU A 92 10.92 2.75 3.73
C LEU A 92 11.30 1.38 3.15
N MET A 93 10.43 0.82 2.31
CA MET A 93 10.66 -0.44 1.63
C MET A 93 11.78 -0.24 0.60
N LYS A 94 12.98 -0.74 0.93
CA LYS A 94 14.13 -0.76 0.01
C LYS A 94 13.88 -1.76 -1.11
N HIS A 95 13.50 -1.28 -2.29
CA HIS A 95 13.51 -2.10 -3.49
C HIS A 95 14.96 -2.15 -4.03
N LYS A 96 15.51 -3.36 -4.17
CA LYS A 96 16.75 -3.62 -4.92
C LYS A 96 16.42 -3.81 -6.39
#